data_AF-A0A922Z1A7-F1
#
_entry.id   AF-A0A922Z1A7-F1
#
_cell.length_a   1.000
_cell.length_b   1.000
_cell.length_c   1.000
_cell.angle_alpha   90.00
_cell.angle_beta   90.00
_cell.angle_gamma   90.00
#
_symmetry.space_group_name_H-M   'P 1'
#
loop_
_entity.id
_entity.type
_entity.pdbx_description
1 polymer ?
#
loop_
_entity_poly.entity_id
_entity_poly.type
_entity_poly.pdbx_seq_one_letter_code
_entity_poly.pdbx_strand_id
1 'polypeptide(L)'
;SGLEADPYGLPGLGAMTPGDVPLGGGMHGGINPHELNTVLILARGDGEESGAISQEPAGIIDIAPTVLGLLGVAPAPTMVGRNLARPAHSEAQIQRHAAGTGAFSQTVEIVEQDGRRFILGGGH
;
A
#
# COMPACT_ATOMS: atom_id res chain seq x y z
N SER A 1 -2.00 3.28 15.73
CA SER A 1 -2.55 4.59 15.36
C SER A 1 -4.05 4.50 15.35
N GLY A 2 -4.75 5.49 15.91
CA GLY A 2 -6.21 5.60 15.82
C GLY A 2 -6.64 6.29 14.53
N LEU A 3 -7.91 6.13 14.14
CA LEU A 3 -8.53 6.87 13.03
C LEU A 3 -9.10 8.23 13.47
N GLU A 4 -8.94 8.59 14.74
CA GLU A 4 -9.34 9.89 15.25
C GLU A 4 -8.57 11.00 14.53
N ALA A 5 -9.29 12.07 14.22
CA ALA A 5 -8.75 13.25 13.57
C ALA A 5 -7.91 14.08 14.54
N ASP A 6 -6.78 14.59 14.05
CA ASP A 6 -6.04 15.65 14.72
C ASP A 6 -6.82 16.98 14.67
N PRO A 7 -6.33 18.06 15.32
CA PRO A 7 -6.97 19.37 15.27
C PRO A 7 -7.17 19.98 13.87
N TYR A 8 -6.55 19.41 12.83
CA TYR A 8 -6.68 19.81 11.43
C TYR A 8 -7.59 18.88 10.62
N GLY A 9 -8.21 17.89 11.26
CA GLY A 9 -9.13 16.96 10.61
C GLY A 9 -8.45 15.73 10.00
N LEU A 10 -7.14 15.55 10.20
CA LEU A 10 -6.38 14.46 9.61
C LEU A 10 -6.39 13.22 10.52
N PRO A 11 -6.92 12.07 10.07
CA PRO A 11 -6.90 10.85 10.85
C PRO A 11 -5.48 10.28 10.94
N GLY A 12 -5.17 9.57 12.03
CA GLY A 12 -3.92 8.79 12.12
C GLY A 12 -3.03 9.03 13.32
N LEU A 13 -3.56 9.62 14.39
CA LEU A 13 -2.85 9.82 15.65
C LEU A 13 -2.21 8.49 16.13
N GLY A 14 -0.87 8.48 16.23
CA GLY A 14 -0.09 7.34 16.67
C GLY A 14 0.70 7.65 17.94
N ALA A 15 0.97 6.62 18.75
CA ALA A 15 1.94 6.74 19.83
C ALA A 15 3.32 7.00 19.21
N MET A 16 3.86 8.21 19.41
CA MET A 16 5.20 8.55 18.96
C MET A 16 6.24 8.00 19.94
N THR A 17 7.29 7.39 19.41
CA THR A 17 8.52 7.25 20.19
C THR A 17 9.16 8.64 20.32
N PRO A 18 9.77 9.01 21.46
CA PRO A 18 10.44 10.30 21.59
C PRO A 18 11.48 10.48 20.49
N GLY A 19 11.41 11.58 19.74
CA GLY A 19 12.33 11.88 18.63
C GLY A 19 12.40 13.38 18.33
N ASP A 20 13.35 13.79 17.49
CA ASP A 20 13.69 15.20 17.20
C ASP A 20 12.73 15.91 16.22
N VAL A 21 11.49 15.44 16.10
CA VAL A 21 10.53 16.04 15.16
C VAL A 21 9.86 17.25 15.82
N PRO A 22 10.03 18.46 15.26
CA PRO A 22 9.45 19.66 15.84
C PRO A 22 7.92 19.59 15.81
N LEU A 23 7.27 20.41 16.64
CA LEU A 23 5.81 20.55 16.62
C LEU A 23 5.35 20.97 15.21
N GLY A 24 4.42 20.19 14.64
CA GLY A 24 3.96 20.36 13.25
C GLY A 24 4.80 19.61 12.21
N GLY A 25 5.87 18.92 12.60
CA GLY A 25 6.61 18.01 11.74
C GLY A 25 5.89 16.65 11.61
N GLY A 26 5.93 16.06 10.42
CA GLY A 26 5.43 14.72 10.15
C GLY A 26 6.52 13.65 10.29
N MET A 27 6.12 12.44 10.68
CA MET A 27 6.93 11.22 10.59
C MET A 27 6.23 10.22 9.68
N HIS A 28 7.00 9.32 9.07
CA HIS A 28 6.47 8.20 8.31
C HIS A 28 6.96 6.87 8.90
N GLY A 29 6.42 5.76 8.41
CA GLY A 29 6.83 4.41 8.79
C GLY A 29 5.84 3.72 9.71
N GLY A 30 4.68 4.35 9.94
CA GLY A 30 3.52 3.69 10.50
C GLY A 30 2.86 2.74 9.50
N ILE A 31 1.97 1.90 10.02
CA ILE A 31 1.11 1.01 9.23
C ILE A 31 -0.28 1.63 9.01
N ASN A 32 -0.38 2.95 9.04
CA ASN A 32 -1.62 3.65 8.76
C ASN A 32 -1.94 3.57 7.26
N PRO A 33 -3.17 3.23 6.82
CA PRO A 33 -3.55 3.24 5.42
C PRO A 33 -3.25 4.56 4.68
N HIS A 34 -3.27 5.70 5.38
CA HIS A 34 -2.93 7.01 4.81
C HIS A 34 -1.43 7.21 4.56
N GLU A 35 -0.55 6.45 5.24
CA GLU A 35 0.88 6.42 4.96
C GLU A 35 1.23 5.37 3.90
N LEU A 36 0.51 4.24 3.89
CA LEU A 36 0.80 3.10 3.01
C LEU A 36 0.26 3.27 1.58
N ASN A 37 -0.87 3.95 1.41
CA ASN A 37 -1.52 4.10 0.10
C ASN A 37 -0.97 5.31 -0.68
N THR A 38 -0.10 5.04 -1.63
CA THR A 38 0.38 6.02 -2.62
C THR A 38 -0.46 5.99 -3.89
N VAL A 39 -0.62 7.15 -4.54
CA VAL A 39 -1.28 7.23 -5.85
C VAL A 39 -0.31 6.82 -6.97
N LEU A 40 -0.76 5.90 -7.83
CA LEU A 40 -0.08 5.55 -9.09
C LEU A 40 -1.02 5.87 -10.26
N ILE A 41 -0.52 6.62 -11.24
CA ILE A 41 -1.23 6.92 -12.48
C ILE A 41 -0.48 6.26 -13.63
N LEU A 42 -1.18 5.47 -14.43
CA LEU A 42 -0.66 4.85 -15.64
C LEU A 42 -1.38 5.48 -16.84
N ALA A 43 -0.61 5.94 -17.83
CA ALA A 43 -1.14 6.46 -19.09
C ALA A 43 -0.57 5.63 -20.23
N ARG A 44 -1.45 4.99 -21.01
CA ARG A 44 -1.04 4.15 -22.15
C ARG A 44 -1.46 4.76 -23.49
N GLY A 45 -0.67 5.73 -23.96
CA GLY A 45 -0.72 6.20 -25.35
C GLY A 45 -2.12 6.58 -25.88
N ASP A 46 -2.22 6.68 -27.20
CA ASP A 46 -3.44 6.97 -27.93
C ASP A 46 -4.28 5.69 -28.14
N GLY A 47 -5.51 5.68 -27.59
CA GLY A 47 -6.48 4.60 -27.80
C GLY A 47 -7.09 3.98 -26.55
N GLU A 48 -6.78 4.47 -25.33
CA GLU A 48 -7.43 3.97 -24.12
C GLU A 48 -8.83 4.60 -23.93
N GLU A 49 -9.81 3.77 -23.54
CA GLU A 49 -11.14 4.23 -23.12
C GLU A 49 -11.05 5.14 -21.88
N SER A 50 -12.19 5.76 -21.52
CA SER A 50 -12.34 6.60 -20.33
C SER A 50 -11.52 6.07 -19.14
N GLY A 51 -10.73 6.94 -18.52
CA GLY A 51 -9.87 6.57 -17.39
C GLY A 51 -10.62 5.76 -16.33
N ALA A 52 -10.02 4.67 -15.89
CA ALA A 52 -10.57 3.77 -14.89
C ALA A 52 -9.76 3.83 -13.59
N ILE A 53 -10.44 3.69 -12.46
CA ILE A 53 -9.80 3.50 -11.16
C ILE A 53 -9.71 2.00 -10.92
N SER A 54 -8.49 1.48 -10.77
CA SER A 54 -8.27 0.10 -10.35
C SER A 54 -8.25 0.01 -8.83
N GLN A 55 -9.01 -0.93 -8.27
CA GLN A 55 -8.98 -1.29 -6.86
C GLN A 55 -8.14 -2.54 -6.59
N GLU A 56 -7.42 -3.05 -7.60
CA GLU A 56 -6.54 -4.21 -7.44
C GLU A 56 -5.34 -3.86 -6.53
N PRO A 57 -4.91 -4.78 -5.65
CA PRO A 57 -3.68 -4.61 -4.87
C PRO A 57 -2.46 -4.34 -5.75
N ALA A 58 -1.80 -3.22 -5.46
CA ALA A 58 -0.61 -2.73 -6.13
C ALA A 58 0.37 -2.15 -5.12
N GLY A 59 1.66 -2.24 -5.42
CA GLY A 59 2.71 -1.59 -4.66
C GLY A 59 3.89 -1.16 -5.52
N ILE A 60 4.86 -0.49 -4.89
CA ILE A 60 6.04 0.07 -5.58
C ILE A 60 6.83 -0.99 -6.37
N ILE A 61 6.81 -2.24 -5.92
CA ILE A 61 7.46 -3.38 -6.58
C ILE A 61 6.89 -3.68 -7.97
N ASP A 62 5.66 -3.27 -8.24
CA ASP A 62 4.96 -3.51 -9.51
C ASP A 62 5.29 -2.46 -10.58
N ILE A 63 5.88 -1.32 -10.20
CA ILE A 63 6.18 -0.22 -11.13
C ILE A 63 7.16 -0.66 -12.21
N ALA A 64 8.30 -1.27 -11.82
CA ALA A 64 9.32 -1.66 -12.78
C ALA A 64 8.84 -2.74 -13.78
N PRO A 65 8.22 -3.86 -13.34
CA PRO A 65 7.62 -4.82 -14.27
C PRO A 65 6.55 -4.22 -15.18
N THR A 66 5.80 -3.23 -14.69
CA THR A 66 4.79 -2.52 -15.49
C THR A 66 5.44 -1.70 -16.62
N VAL A 67 6.43 -0.86 -16.28
CA VAL A 67 7.17 -0.06 -17.26
C VAL A 67 7.84 -0.95 -18.32
N LEU A 68 8.53 -2.01 -17.89
CA LEU A 68 9.17 -2.95 -18.82
C LEU A 68 8.14 -3.61 -19.74
N GLY A 69 7.00 -4.05 -19.22
CA GLY A 69 5.93 -4.64 -20.02
C GLY A 69 5.32 -3.68 -21.04
N LEU A 70 5.19 -2.39 -20.70
CA LEU A 70 4.74 -1.36 -21.65
C LEU A 70 5.77 -1.10 -22.77
N LEU A 71 7.06 -1.27 -22.47
CA LEU A 71 8.16 -1.15 -23.43
C LEU A 71 8.43 -2.45 -24.21
N GLY A 72 7.68 -3.53 -23.97
CA GLY A 72 7.90 -4.83 -24.59
C GLY A 72 9.18 -5.55 -24.11
N VAL A 73 9.70 -5.18 -22.94
CA VAL A 73 10.90 -5.77 -22.33
C VAL A 73 10.49 -6.76 -21.23
N ALA A 74 11.15 -7.91 -21.20
CA ALA A 74 10.91 -8.91 -20.14
C ALA A 74 11.49 -8.43 -18.79
N PRO A 75 10.74 -8.58 -17.67
CA PRO A 75 11.29 -8.31 -16.34
C PRO A 75 12.36 -9.34 -15.96
N ALA A 76 13.26 -8.97 -15.06
CA ALA A 76 14.23 -9.90 -14.51
C ALA A 76 13.51 -10.99 -13.67
N PRO A 77 13.94 -12.27 -13.70
CA PRO A 77 13.31 -13.33 -12.92
C PRO A 77 13.30 -13.11 -11.39
N THR A 78 14.14 -12.20 -10.89
CA THR A 78 14.23 -11.83 -9.47
C THR A 78 13.22 -10.75 -9.07
N MET A 79 12.52 -10.12 -10.03
CA MET A 79 11.46 -9.18 -9.71
C MET A 79 10.25 -9.93 -9.17
N VAL A 80 9.72 -9.44 -8.05
CA VAL A 80 8.57 -10.06 -7.35
C VAL A 80 7.24 -9.33 -7.62
N GLY A 81 7.28 -8.15 -8.25
CA GLY A 81 6.07 -7.43 -8.68
C GLY A 81 5.53 -7.96 -10.01
N ARG A 82 4.32 -7.53 -10.37
CA ARG A 82 3.68 -7.85 -11.66
C ARG A 82 3.53 -6.63 -12.55
N ASN A 83 3.23 -6.89 -13.82
CA ASN A 83 2.80 -5.85 -14.74
C ASN A 83 1.33 -5.49 -14.49
N LEU A 84 1.06 -4.35 -13.86
CA LEU A 84 -0.29 -3.82 -13.61
C LEU A 84 -1.02 -3.44 -14.90
N ALA A 85 -0.31 -3.44 -16.03
CA ALA A 85 -0.92 -3.21 -17.33
C ALA A 85 -1.81 -4.40 -17.79
N ARG A 86 -1.73 -5.52 -17.08
CA ARG A 86 -2.48 -6.75 -17.33
C ARG A 86 -3.39 -7.03 -16.12
N PRO A 87 -4.57 -7.65 -16.35
CA PRO A 87 -5.42 -8.11 -15.26
C PRO A 87 -4.66 -9.04 -14.31
N ALA A 88 -5.02 -9.02 -13.03
CA ALA A 88 -4.53 -10.00 -12.07
C ALA A 88 -4.91 -11.44 -12.47
N HIS A 89 -4.10 -12.41 -12.04
CA HIS A 89 -4.34 -13.83 -12.33
C HIS A 89 -5.26 -14.51 -11.31
N SER A 90 -5.36 -13.93 -10.11
CA SER A 90 -6.13 -14.45 -8.98
C SER A 90 -6.89 -13.34 -8.27
N GLU A 91 -7.94 -13.73 -7.55
CA GLU A 91 -8.63 -12.81 -6.63
C GLU A 91 -7.74 -12.47 -5.44
N ALA A 92 -7.88 -11.23 -4.96
CA ALA A 92 -7.19 -10.78 -3.76
C ALA A 92 -7.81 -11.41 -2.50
N GLN A 93 -6.96 -11.91 -1.61
CA GLN A 93 -7.37 -12.46 -0.32
C GLN A 93 -6.87 -11.57 0.81
N ILE A 94 -7.77 -11.11 1.67
CA ILE A 94 -7.42 -10.29 2.83
C ILE A 94 -7.40 -11.17 4.07
N GLN A 95 -6.31 -11.07 4.82
CA GLN A 95 -6.11 -11.75 6.09
C GLN A 95 -5.82 -10.73 7.18
N ARG A 96 -6.46 -10.91 8.34
CA ARG A 96 -6.17 -10.11 9.54
C ARG A 96 -5.40 -10.96 10.53
N HIS A 97 -4.27 -10.46 10.97
CA HIS A 97 -3.47 -11.06 12.04
C HIS A 97 -3.58 -10.20 13.29
N ALA A 98 -3.55 -10.83 14.45
CA ALA A 98 -3.57 -10.16 15.74
C ALA A 98 -2.55 -10.79 16.69
N ALA A 99 -1.89 -9.97 17.50
CA ALA A 99 -0.98 -10.41 18.54
C ALA A 99 -1.03 -9.43 19.72
N GLY A 100 -0.84 -9.94 20.93
CA GLY A 100 -0.95 -9.12 22.15
C GLY A 100 -0.37 -9.80 23.39
N THR A 101 -0.14 -9.00 24.42
CA THR A 101 0.29 -9.46 25.76
C THR A 101 -0.25 -8.54 26.84
N GLY A 102 -0.82 -9.10 27.91
CA GLY A 102 -1.48 -8.32 28.95
C GLY A 102 -2.61 -7.44 28.41
N ALA A 103 -2.56 -6.14 28.67
CA ALA A 103 -3.53 -5.16 28.17
C ALA A 103 -3.25 -4.67 26.74
N PHE A 104 -2.13 -5.09 26.14
CA PHE A 104 -1.71 -4.66 24.81
C PHE A 104 -2.18 -5.65 23.75
N SER A 105 -2.76 -5.12 22.67
CA SER A 105 -3.10 -5.88 21.46
C SER A 105 -2.74 -5.03 20.23
N GLN A 106 -2.43 -5.70 19.12
CA GLN A 106 -2.24 -5.11 17.80
C GLN A 106 -2.87 -6.02 16.75
N THR A 107 -3.30 -5.39 15.65
CA THR A 107 -3.73 -6.08 14.45
C THR A 107 -3.08 -5.51 13.21
N VAL A 108 -2.88 -6.36 12.20
CA VAL A 108 -2.44 -6.00 10.85
C VAL A 108 -3.32 -6.69 9.82
N GLU A 109 -3.70 -5.95 8.78
CA GLU A 109 -4.42 -6.48 7.62
C GLU A 109 -3.44 -6.58 6.45
N ILE A 110 -3.37 -7.78 5.88
CA ILE A 110 -2.51 -8.12 4.75
C ILE A 110 -3.40 -8.56 3.60
N VAL A 111 -3.15 -8.03 2.41
CA VAL A 111 -3.74 -8.55 1.18
C VAL A 111 -2.72 -9.36 0.42
N GLU A 112 -3.14 -10.54 -0.05
CA GLU A 112 -2.36 -11.41 -0.94
C GLU A 112 -3.03 -11.52 -2.30
N GLN A 113 -2.27 -11.36 -3.37
CA GLN A 113 -2.74 -11.57 -4.75
C GLN A 113 -1.57 -11.93 -5.65
N ASP A 114 -1.71 -12.99 -6.46
CA ASP A 114 -0.67 -13.47 -7.37
C ASP A 114 0.68 -13.74 -6.66
N GLY A 115 0.63 -14.27 -5.43
CA GLY A 115 1.82 -14.55 -4.60
C GLY A 115 2.52 -13.31 -4.02
N ARG A 116 1.98 -12.10 -4.27
CA ARG A 116 2.46 -10.83 -3.69
C ARG A 116 1.64 -10.49 -2.45
N ARG A 117 2.26 -9.89 -1.45
CA ARG A 117 1.64 -9.51 -0.18
C ARG A 117 1.88 -8.05 0.13
N PHE A 118 0.82 -7.33 0.51
CA PHE A 118 0.87 -5.92 0.88
C PHE A 118 0.17 -5.71 2.22
N ILE A 119 0.71 -4.81 3.04
CA ILE A 119 0.03 -4.36 4.26
C ILE A 119 -1.01 -3.33 3.84
N LEU A 120 -2.28 -3.56 4.19
CA LEU A 120 -3.37 -2.60 3.97
C LEU A 120 -3.46 -1.59 5.11
N GLY A 121 -3.18 -2.06 6.33
CA GLY A 121 -3.23 -1.23 7.52
C GLY A 121 -3.05 -2.03 8.80
N GLY A 122 -3.08 -1.34 9.93
CA GLY A 122 -3.11 -1.98 11.24
C GLY A 122 -3.24 -0.97 12.37
N GLY A 123 -3.40 -1.48 13.58
CA GLY A 123 -3.72 -0.67 14.75
C GLY A 123 -3.78 -1.47 16.04
N HIS A 124 -4.03 -0.77 17.15
CA HIS A 124 -4.22 -1.35 18.48
C HIS A 124 -5.70 -1.34 18.83
#